data_AF-A0A920MVB3-F1
#
_entry.id   AF-A0A920MVB3-F1
#
_cell.length_a   1.000
_cell.length_b   1.000
_cell.length_c   1.000
_cell.angle_alpha   90.00
_cell.angle_beta   90.00
_cell.angle_gamma   90.00
#
_symmetry.space_group_name_H-M   'P 1'
#
loop_
_entity.id
_entity.type
_entity.pdbx_description
1 polymer ?
#
loop_
_entity_poly.entity_id
_entity_poly.type
_entity_poly.pdbx_seq_one_letter_code
_entity_poly.pdbx_strand_id
1 'polypeptide(L)'
;MLNNFADGTKFMDMELDQVVVESFQDGPKKVFNNAGPNMESYFILGTNGTRWSNSPQGKLLEKINEAFGDFDTFKTDFTQQAVGVFGSGWAWLVEKEESLNYVVFQMLKIP
;
A
#
# COMPACT_ATOMS: atom_id res chain seq x y z
N MET A 1 16.46 -12.32 2.28
CA MET A 1 15.88 -12.93 3.49
C MET A 1 14.57 -13.65 3.21
N LEU A 2 13.65 -13.08 2.42
CA LEU A 2 12.39 -13.75 2.04
C LEU A 2 12.59 -15.18 1.51
N ASN A 3 13.46 -15.39 0.52
CA ASN A 3 13.71 -16.73 -0.07
C ASN A 3 14.09 -17.78 0.98
N ASN A 4 14.85 -17.40 2.02
CA ASN A 4 15.23 -18.32 3.09
C ASN A 4 14.04 -18.74 3.97
N PHE A 5 13.04 -17.87 4.12
CA PHE A 5 11.83 -18.18 4.89
C PHE A 5 10.76 -18.89 4.05
N ALA A 6 10.84 -18.76 2.73
CA ALA A 6 9.96 -19.44 1.79
C ALA A 6 10.46 -20.85 1.42
N ASP A 7 11.76 -21.14 1.59
CA ASP A 7 12.37 -22.41 1.18
C ASP A 7 11.63 -23.64 1.72
N GLY A 8 11.38 -24.61 0.84
CA GLY A 8 10.62 -25.83 1.14
C GLY A 8 9.12 -25.63 1.42
N THR A 9 8.57 -24.44 1.18
CA THR A 9 7.13 -24.15 1.35
C THR A 9 6.46 -23.80 0.01
N LYS A 10 5.13 -23.75 0.01
CA LYS A 10 4.34 -23.30 -1.15
C LYS A 10 4.70 -21.90 -1.66
N PHE A 11 5.34 -21.06 -0.84
CA PHE A 11 5.64 -19.67 -1.18
C PHE A 11 6.82 -19.51 -2.15
N MET A 12 7.64 -20.54 -2.39
CA MET A 12 8.76 -20.46 -3.36
C MET A 12 8.29 -20.43 -4.80
N ASP A 13 7.12 -21.02 -5.07
CA ASP A 13 6.59 -21.16 -6.43
C ASP A 13 5.47 -20.13 -6.72
N MET A 14 5.25 -19.18 -5.81
CA MET A 14 4.22 -18.15 -5.92
C MET A 14 4.82 -16.81 -6.36
N GLU A 15 4.00 -16.01 -7.04
CA GLU A 15 4.34 -14.61 -7.32
C GLU A 15 4.32 -13.78 -6.02
N LEU A 16 5.12 -12.71 -5.97
CA LEU A 16 5.34 -11.93 -4.75
C LEU A 16 4.03 -11.38 -4.15
N ASP A 17 3.09 -10.93 -4.98
CA ASP A 17 1.78 -10.44 -4.56
C ASP A 17 0.94 -11.55 -3.91
N GLN A 18 0.96 -12.75 -4.48
CA GLN A 18 0.30 -13.92 -3.92
C GLN A 18 0.93 -14.33 -2.59
N VAL A 19 2.27 -14.29 -2.50
CA VAL A 19 2.99 -14.54 -1.23
C VAL A 19 2.54 -13.55 -0.16
N VAL A 20 2.40 -12.25 -0.47
CA VAL A 20 1.93 -11.24 0.49
C VAL A 20 0.51 -11.55 0.96
N VAL A 21 -0.42 -11.81 0.05
CA VAL A 21 -1.83 -12.08 0.39
C VAL A 21 -1.98 -13.35 1.22
N GLU A 22 -1.40 -14.46 0.76
CA GLU A 22 -1.49 -15.76 1.43
C GLU A 22 -0.79 -15.74 2.79
N SER A 23 0.38 -15.09 2.88
CA SER A 23 1.12 -15.03 4.14
C SER A 23 0.50 -14.11 5.19
N PHE A 24 -0.29 -13.11 4.77
CA PHE A 24 -1.09 -12.29 5.68
C PHE A 24 -2.27 -13.05 6.28
N GLN A 25 -2.91 -13.92 5.50
CA GLN A 25 -4.11 -14.65 5.92
C GLN A 25 -3.78 -15.80 6.89
N ASP A 26 -2.86 -16.69 6.50
CA ASP A 26 -2.58 -17.93 7.26
C ASP A 26 -1.11 -18.39 7.18
N GLY A 27 -0.20 -17.53 6.72
CA GLY A 27 1.20 -17.90 6.58
C GLY A 27 2.08 -17.55 7.79
N PRO A 28 3.35 -18.01 7.78
CA PRO A 28 4.30 -17.65 8.81
C PRO A 28 4.54 -16.14 8.81
N LYS A 29 4.41 -15.49 9.98
CA LYS A 29 4.65 -14.04 10.12
C LYS A 29 5.99 -13.57 9.55
N LYS A 30 7.03 -14.42 9.59
CA LYS A 30 8.34 -14.12 9.02
C LYS A 30 8.32 -13.99 7.50
N VAL A 31 7.50 -14.78 6.81
CA VAL A 31 7.30 -14.67 5.34
C VAL A 31 6.59 -13.35 5.04
N PHE A 32 5.46 -13.06 5.69
CA PHE A 32 4.73 -11.80 5.50
C PHE A 32 5.59 -10.57 5.79
N ASN A 33 6.28 -10.54 6.93
CA ASN A 33 7.14 -9.41 7.33
C ASN A 33 8.34 -9.19 6.40
N ASN A 34 8.68 -10.14 5.53
CA ASN A 34 9.74 -9.99 4.52
C ASN A 34 9.18 -9.82 3.09
N ALA A 35 7.97 -10.31 2.81
CA ALA A 35 7.31 -10.17 1.51
C ALA A 35 6.64 -8.80 1.37
N GLY A 36 5.94 -8.33 2.41
CA GLY A 36 5.23 -7.04 2.41
C GLY A 36 6.14 -5.87 2.03
N PRO A 37 7.25 -5.64 2.74
CA PRO A 37 8.16 -4.54 2.42
C PRO A 37 8.81 -4.62 1.02
N ASN A 38 9.01 -5.82 0.48
CA ASN A 38 9.51 -5.99 -0.90
C ASN A 38 8.46 -5.53 -1.93
N MET A 39 7.20 -5.87 -1.72
CA MET A 39 6.08 -5.43 -2.56
C MET A 39 5.85 -3.92 -2.42
N GLU A 40 5.89 -3.39 -1.19
CA GLU A 40 5.75 -1.95 -0.92
C GLU A 40 6.85 -1.14 -1.61
N SER A 41 8.10 -1.61 -1.56
CA SER A 41 9.22 -0.95 -2.25
C SER A 41 9.02 -0.93 -3.77
N TYR A 42 8.47 -2.00 -4.34
CA TYR A 42 8.13 -2.04 -5.77
C TYR A 42 7.07 -1.00 -6.14
N PHE A 43 6.00 -0.88 -5.34
CA PHE A 43 4.96 0.13 -5.54
C PHE A 43 5.50 1.56 -5.39
N ILE A 44 6.28 1.86 -4.35
CA ILE A 44 6.81 3.20 -4.11
C ILE A 44 7.79 3.61 -5.22
N LEU A 45 8.69 2.72 -5.63
CA LEU A 45 9.59 3.00 -6.74
C LEU A 45 8.83 3.18 -8.06
N GLY A 46 7.73 2.46 -8.26
CA GLY A 46 6.80 2.66 -9.38
C GLY A 46 6.12 4.03 -9.36
N THR A 47 5.94 4.64 -8.19
CA THR A 47 5.46 6.02 -8.08
C THR A 47 6.55 7.05 -8.34
N ASN A 48 7.85 6.73 -8.16
CA ASN A 48 8.96 7.68 -8.35
C ASN A 48 9.26 7.99 -9.84
N GLY A 49 8.42 8.80 -10.46
CA GLY A 49 8.67 9.38 -11.79
C GLY A 49 9.54 10.63 -11.75
N THR A 50 10.23 10.94 -12.87
CA THR A 50 11.08 12.15 -13.01
C THR A 50 10.29 13.42 -13.37
N ARG A 51 8.96 13.36 -13.40
CA ARG A 51 8.07 14.47 -13.78
C ARG A 51 6.81 14.47 -12.92
N TRP A 52 6.90 15.13 -11.79
CA TRP A 52 5.73 15.39 -10.94
C TRP A 52 5.07 16.70 -11.37
N SER A 53 3.83 16.64 -11.84
CA SER A 53 2.93 17.80 -11.71
C SER A 53 2.37 17.83 -10.30
N ASN A 54 2.20 19.01 -9.72
CA ASN A 54 1.69 19.17 -8.35
C ASN A 54 0.24 18.66 -8.17
N SER A 55 -0.48 18.41 -9.26
CA SER A 55 -1.83 17.84 -9.27
C SER A 55 -1.97 16.73 -10.32
N PRO A 56 -2.80 15.69 -10.04
CA PRO A 56 -3.18 14.69 -11.02
C PRO A 56 -4.07 15.30 -12.10
N GLN A 57 -4.19 14.61 -13.23
CA GLN A 57 -5.02 15.03 -14.37
C GLN A 57 -5.89 13.87 -14.86
N GLY A 58 -6.93 14.20 -15.64
CA GLY A 58 -7.84 13.24 -16.26
C GLY A 58 -8.61 12.40 -15.24
N LYS A 59 -8.82 11.12 -15.56
CA LYS A 59 -9.67 10.18 -14.81
C LYS A 59 -9.33 10.09 -13.32
N LEU A 60 -8.05 10.23 -12.94
CA LEU A 60 -7.66 10.21 -11.52
C LEU A 60 -8.17 11.45 -10.78
N LEU A 61 -8.06 12.64 -11.38
CA LEU A 61 -8.58 13.86 -10.78
C LEU A 61 -10.12 13.83 -10.69
N GLU A 62 -10.79 13.32 -11.73
CA GLU A 62 -12.24 13.14 -11.73
C GLU A 62 -12.69 12.26 -10.56
N LYS A 63 -12.08 11.08 -10.40
CA LYS A 63 -12.38 10.17 -9.28
C LYS A 63 -12.05 10.76 -7.91
N ILE A 64 -10.98 11.55 -7.81
CA ILE A 64 -10.64 12.25 -6.56
C ILE A 64 -11.73 13.26 -6.22
N ASN A 65 -12.18 14.05 -7.19
CA ASN A 65 -13.24 15.04 -6.97
C ASN A 65 -14.57 14.36 -6.64
N GLU A 66 -14.89 13.22 -7.28
CA GLU A 66 -16.08 12.44 -6.98
C GLU A 66 -16.08 11.86 -5.55
N ALA A 67 -14.94 11.32 -5.10
CA ALA A 67 -14.83 10.68 -3.80
C ALA A 67 -14.62 11.66 -2.63
N PHE A 68 -13.89 12.75 -2.86
CA PHE A 68 -13.39 13.65 -1.81
C PHE A 68 -13.77 15.13 -2.02
N GLY A 69 -14.56 15.44 -3.04
CA GLY A 69 -14.99 16.80 -3.39
C GLY A 69 -13.99 17.52 -4.29
N ASP A 70 -12.75 17.69 -3.83
CA ASP A 70 -11.67 18.28 -4.62
C ASP A 70 -10.27 17.76 -4.20
N PHE A 71 -9.26 18.10 -5.02
CA PHE A 71 -7.89 17.67 -4.77
C PHE A 71 -7.25 18.28 -3.52
N ASP A 72 -7.64 19.49 -3.10
CA ASP A 72 -7.08 20.14 -1.92
C ASP A 72 -7.61 19.53 -0.62
N THR A 73 -8.89 19.19 -0.61
CA THR A 73 -9.56 18.40 0.43
C THR A 73 -8.93 17.02 0.52
N PHE A 74 -8.79 16.32 -0.61
CA PHE A 74 -8.09 15.03 -0.65
C PHE A 74 -6.68 15.11 -0.06
N LYS A 75 -5.86 16.09 -0.45
CA LYS A 75 -4.49 16.24 0.10
C LYS A 75 -4.52 16.46 1.61
N THR A 76 -5.44 17.27 2.09
CA THR A 76 -5.56 17.60 3.52
C THR A 76 -5.92 16.35 4.30
N ASP A 77 -6.97 15.65 3.88
CA ASP A 77 -7.46 14.44 4.54
C ASP A 77 -6.46 13.29 4.45
N PHE A 78 -5.88 13.06 3.27
CA PHE A 78 -4.85 12.04 3.08
C PHE A 78 -3.61 12.29 3.94
N THR A 79 -3.18 13.55 4.05
CA THR A 79 -2.07 13.93 4.94
C THR A 79 -2.42 13.64 6.39
N GLN A 80 -3.65 13.94 6.83
CA GLN A 80 -4.11 13.64 8.18
C GLN A 80 -4.14 12.13 8.46
N GLN A 81 -4.61 11.32 7.51
CA GLN A 81 -4.57 9.85 7.64
C GLN A 81 -3.13 9.34 7.75
N ALA A 82 -2.22 9.85 6.91
CA ALA A 82 -0.82 9.44 6.89
C ALA A 82 -0.07 9.80 8.18
N VAL A 83 -0.22 11.03 8.68
CA VAL A 83 0.43 11.47 9.93
C VAL A 83 -0.21 10.85 11.18
N GLY A 84 -1.44 10.35 11.07
CA GLY A 84 -2.12 9.61 12.13
C GLY A 84 -1.57 8.19 12.35
N VAL A 85 -0.76 7.66 11.44
CA VAL A 85 -0.13 6.34 11.58
C VAL A 85 0.95 6.39 12.65
N PHE A 86 0.71 5.75 13.80
CA PHE A 86 1.67 5.68 14.89
C PHE A 86 2.81 4.69 14.58
N GLY A 87 4.06 5.12 14.74
CA GLY A 87 5.22 4.26 14.45
C GLY A 87 5.41 4.02 12.95
N SER A 88 5.87 2.82 12.58
CA SER A 88 6.10 2.49 11.17
C SER A 88 4.82 1.99 10.49
N GLY A 89 4.50 2.58 9.34
CA GLY A 89 3.35 2.19 8.54
C GLY A 89 3.17 3.08 7.31
N TRP A 90 2.04 2.92 6.64
CA TRP A 90 1.73 3.51 5.35
C TRP A 90 0.28 3.97 5.26
N ALA A 91 0.04 5.00 4.46
CA ALA A 91 -1.28 5.38 3.98
C ALA A 91 -1.32 5.23 2.47
N TRP A 92 -2.41 4.65 1.97
CA TRP A 92 -2.61 4.36 0.55
C TRP A 92 -3.95 4.93 0.07
N LEU A 93 -3.95 5.44 -1.16
CA LEU A 93 -5.16 5.70 -1.92
C LEU A 93 -5.46 4.47 -2.76
N VAL A 94 -6.63 3.86 -2.58
CA VAL A 94 -7.03 2.64 -3.30
C VAL A 94 -8.40 2.82 -3.94
N GLU A 95 -8.65 2.10 -5.03
CA GLU A 95 -9.99 1.98 -5.61
C GLU A 95 -10.67 0.71 -5.11
N LYS A 96 -11.86 0.85 -4.53
CA LYS A 96 -12.72 -0.26 -4.09
C LYS A 96 -14.14 0.01 -4.59
N GLU A 97 -14.73 -0.97 -5.26
CA GLU A 97 -16.10 -0.86 -5.79
C GLU A 97 -16.29 0.43 -6.60
N GLU A 98 -15.34 0.70 -7.50
CA GLU A 98 -15.28 1.87 -8.39
C GLU A 98 -15.00 3.23 -7.71
N SER A 99 -14.98 3.30 -6.38
CA SER A 99 -14.74 4.51 -5.60
C SER A 99 -13.36 4.55 -4.93
N LEU A 100 -12.79 5.74 -4.80
CA LEU A 100 -11.50 5.93 -4.12
C LEU A 100 -11.66 5.98 -2.59
N ASN A 101 -10.75 5.33 -1.89
CA ASN A 101 -10.77 5.17 -0.44
C ASN A 101 -9.35 5.30 0.15
N TYR A 102 -9.28 5.70 1.43
CA TYR A 102 -8.06 5.66 2.21
C TYR A 102 -7.88 4.29 2.88
N VAL A 103 -6.67 3.74 2.82
CA VAL A 103 -6.28 2.56 3.60
C VAL A 103 -5.01 2.90 4.37
N VAL A 104 -5.08 2.79 5.70
CA VAL A 104 -3.93 2.95 6.58
C VAL A 104 -3.48 1.58 7.09
N PHE A 105 -2.19 1.32 7.01
CA PHE A 105 -1.56 0.10 7.48
C PHE A 105 -0.45 0.45 8.48
N GLN A 106 -0.47 -0.21 9.64
CA GLN A 106 0.56 -0.07 10.67
C GLN A 106 1.30 -1.40 10.79
N MET A 107 2.62 -1.39 10.60
CA MET A 107 3.43 -2.62 10.60
C MET A 107 3.46 -3.30 11.98
N LEU A 108 3.31 -2.55 13.06
CA LEU A 108 3.30 -3.05 14.42
C LEU A 108 2.13 -2.44 15.18
N LYS A 109 1.07 -3.21 15.43
CA LYS A 109 0.09 -2.86 16.46
C LYS A 109 0.75 -3.08 17.82
N ILE A 110 1.25 -2.01 18.44
CA ILE A 110 1.59 -2.04 19.86
C ILE A 110 0.25 -1.99 20.61
N PRO A 111 -0.07 -2.97 21.47
CA PRO A 111 -1.33 -3.01 22.21
C PRO A 111 -1.48 -1.82 23.17
#